data_AF-A0A0N8PQE8-F1
#
_entry.id   AF-A0A0N8PQE8-F1
#
_cell.length_a   1.000
_cell.length_b   1.000
_cell.length_c   1.000
_cell.angle_alpha   90.00
_cell.angle_beta   90.00
_cell.angle_gamma   90.00
#
_symmetry.space_group_name_H-M   'P 1'
#
loop_
_entity.id
_entity.type
_entity.pdbx_description
1 polymer ?
#
loop_
_entity_poly.entity_id
_entity_poly.type
_entity_poly.pdbx_seq_one_letter_code
_entity_poly.pdbx_strand_id
1 'polypeptide(L)'
;MKGEGGAFPMELKKGIPLRTALYNEHLKLNARMTNFHGWEMPLEYTKIVEEHMAVRRNVGIFDVSHMGDVIIEGNDANKFVDYIFPTKISDLNIGECTYTAFLDTDGKMIDDTIIYKLWDDKYFLIPNAANIERIIN
;
A
#
# COMPACT_ATOMS: atom_id res chain seq x y z
N MET A 1 20.73 5.06 18.29
CA MET A 1 20.67 3.69 17.74
C MET A 1 20.19 3.82 16.31
N LYS A 2 20.96 3.32 15.34
CA LYS A 2 20.57 3.36 13.92
C LYS A 2 19.53 2.26 13.72
N GLY A 3 18.29 2.65 13.42
CA GLY A 3 17.27 1.73 12.95
C GLY A 3 17.63 1.30 11.53
N GLU A 4 17.84 0.02 11.33
CA GLU A 4 17.87 -0.60 10.00
C GLU A 4 16.44 -0.62 9.46
N GLY A 5 15.98 0.54 8.97
CA GLY A 5 14.81 0.60 8.11
C GLY A 5 15.13 -0.18 6.84
N GLY A 6 14.33 -1.21 6.56
CA GLY A 6 14.45 -2.00 5.33
C GLY A 6 14.49 -1.04 4.14
N ALA A 7 15.63 -1.00 3.46
CA ALA A 7 15.83 -0.15 2.31
C ALA A 7 14.85 -0.59 1.21
N PHE A 8 13.85 0.24 0.92
CA PHE A 8 13.23 0.22 -0.41
C PHE A 8 14.36 0.41 -1.44
N PRO A 9 14.45 -0.42 -2.48
CA PRO A 9 15.46 -0.24 -3.52
C PRO A 9 15.11 0.98 -4.36
N MET A 10 15.41 2.18 -3.87
CA MET A 10 15.15 3.45 -4.55
C MET A 10 16.38 3.90 -5.35
N GLU A 11 16.74 3.09 -6.34
CA GLU A 11 17.24 3.60 -7.61
C GLU A 11 16.40 2.95 -8.71
N LEU A 12 15.29 3.60 -9.07
CA LEU A 12 14.51 3.25 -10.25
C LEU A 12 15.41 3.34 -11.48
N LYS A 13 15.94 2.20 -11.93
CA LYS A 13 16.53 2.11 -13.27
C LYS A 13 15.42 2.38 -14.28
N LYS A 14 15.38 3.61 -14.81
CA LYS A 14 14.41 4.03 -15.85
C LYS A 14 14.21 2.92 -16.88
N GLY A 15 12.98 2.40 -16.94
CA GLY A 15 12.53 1.47 -17.97
C GLY A 15 12.42 -0.01 -17.56
N ILE A 16 12.85 -0.42 -16.36
CA ILE A 16 12.63 -1.79 -15.88
C ILE A 16 11.47 -1.79 -14.87
N PRO A 17 10.35 -2.48 -15.14
CA PRO A 17 9.24 -2.56 -14.20
C PRO A 17 9.60 -3.38 -12.94
N LEU A 18 9.03 -2.99 -11.82
CA LEU A 18 9.15 -3.64 -10.52
C LEU A 18 8.39 -4.97 -10.48
N ARG A 19 8.78 -5.86 -9.58
CA ARG A 19 8.21 -7.22 -9.45
C ARG A 19 7.97 -7.56 -7.99
N THR A 20 6.85 -8.19 -7.70
CA THR A 20 6.57 -8.73 -6.35
C THR A 20 7.39 -9.99 -6.10
N ALA A 21 7.48 -10.41 -4.84
CA ALA A 21 8.10 -11.68 -4.47
C ALA A 21 7.41 -12.90 -5.13
N LEU A 22 6.15 -12.76 -5.55
CA LEU A 22 5.34 -13.81 -6.15
C LEU A 22 5.37 -13.82 -7.69
N TYR A 23 6.14 -12.93 -8.34
CA TYR A 23 6.21 -12.82 -9.81
C TYR A 23 6.40 -14.17 -10.52
N ASN A 24 7.33 -15.00 -10.05
CA ASN A 24 7.60 -16.29 -10.67
C ASN A 24 6.45 -17.29 -10.49
N GLU A 25 5.70 -17.20 -9.39
CA GLU A 25 4.51 -18.03 -9.19
C GLU A 25 3.37 -17.61 -10.12
N HIS A 26 3.21 -16.31 -10.39
CA HIS A 26 2.25 -15.82 -11.38
C HIS A 26 2.53 -16.38 -12.77
N LEU A 27 3.79 -16.40 -13.19
CA LEU A 27 4.19 -17.01 -14.46
C LEU A 27 3.89 -18.50 -14.52
N LYS A 28 4.18 -19.26 -13.44
CA LYS A 28 3.88 -20.70 -13.36
C LYS A 28 2.39 -20.99 -13.43
N LEU A 29 1.56 -20.10 -12.88
CA LEU A 29 0.10 -20.18 -12.93
C LEU A 29 -0.49 -19.65 -14.25
N ASN A 30 0.35 -19.33 -15.24
CA ASN A 30 -0.04 -18.78 -16.55
C ASN A 30 -0.84 -17.47 -16.46
N ALA A 31 -0.53 -16.64 -15.46
CA ALA A 31 -1.14 -15.33 -15.35
C ALA A 31 -0.85 -14.48 -16.60
N ARG A 32 -1.87 -13.76 -17.07
CA ARG A 32 -1.69 -12.69 -18.05
C ARG A 32 -1.12 -11.48 -17.35
N MET A 33 0.18 -11.24 -17.50
CA MET A 33 0.87 -10.13 -16.85
C MET A 33 0.58 -8.79 -17.55
N THR A 34 0.52 -7.70 -16.78
CA THR A 34 0.37 -6.33 -17.28
C THR A 34 1.30 -5.38 -16.53
N ASN A 35 1.59 -4.22 -17.13
CA ASN A 35 2.18 -3.10 -16.41
C ASN A 35 1.07 -2.38 -15.63
N PHE A 36 1.23 -2.29 -14.31
CA PHE A 36 0.35 -1.56 -13.41
C PHE A 36 1.18 -0.59 -12.57
N HIS A 37 1.16 0.70 -12.91
CA HIS A 37 1.93 1.76 -12.24
C HIS A 37 3.43 1.43 -12.08
N GLY A 38 4.04 0.84 -13.12
CA GLY A 38 5.46 0.47 -13.09
C GLY A 38 5.76 -0.90 -12.50
N TRP A 39 4.75 -1.66 -12.05
CA TRP A 39 4.89 -3.05 -11.60
C TRP A 39 4.41 -4.05 -12.66
N GLU A 40 5.08 -5.20 -12.77
CA GLU A 40 4.55 -6.36 -13.49
C GLU A 40 3.60 -7.15 -12.59
N MET A 41 2.29 -6.98 -12.82
CA MET A 41 1.23 -7.58 -12.01
C MET A 41 0.35 -8.54 -12.83
N PRO A 42 -0.21 -9.59 -12.22
CA PRO A 42 -1.19 -10.47 -12.87
C PRO A 42 -2.51 -9.71 -13.09
N LEU A 43 -2.98 -9.65 -14.34
CA LEU A 43 -4.27 -9.06 -14.69
C LEU A 43 -5.42 -10.08 -14.52
N GLU A 44 -5.18 -11.33 -14.93
CA GLU A 44 -6.09 -12.47 -14.75
C GLU A 44 -5.31 -13.78 -14.93
N TYR A 45 -5.83 -14.88 -14.40
CA TYR A 45 -5.30 -16.25 -14.55
C TYR A 45 -6.21 -17.14 -15.39
N THR A 46 -7.51 -16.86 -15.42
CA THR A 46 -8.55 -17.61 -16.12
C THR A 46 -9.38 -16.67 -17.00
N LYS A 47 -10.37 -16.00 -16.41
CA LYS A 47 -11.11 -14.87 -17.00
C LYS A 47 -11.56 -13.94 -15.87
N ILE A 48 -11.50 -12.63 -16.09
CA ILE A 48 -11.95 -11.61 -15.13
C ILE A 48 -13.33 -11.92 -14.51
N VAL A 49 -14.32 -12.33 -15.32
CA VAL A 49 -15.66 -12.63 -14.81
C VAL A 49 -15.66 -13.87 -13.92
N GLU A 50 -14.91 -14.92 -14.29
CA GLU A 50 -14.84 -16.17 -13.51
C GLU A 50 -14.16 -15.91 -12.15
N GLU A 51 -13.05 -15.17 -12.14
CA GLU A 51 -12.33 -14.78 -10.91
C GLU A 51 -13.16 -13.88 -10.00
N HIS A 52 -13.87 -12.90 -10.57
CA HIS A 52 -14.80 -12.07 -9.81
C HIS A 52 -15.87 -12.92 -9.13
N MET A 53 -16.46 -13.87 -9.87
CA MET A 53 -17.49 -14.74 -9.32
C MET A 53 -16.94 -15.71 -8.28
N ALA A 54 -15.69 -16.16 -8.40
CA ALA A 54 -15.03 -16.97 -7.38
C ALA A 54 -14.92 -16.22 -6.05
N VAL A 55 -14.55 -14.93 -6.06
CA VAL A 55 -14.50 -14.09 -4.85
C VAL A 55 -15.89 -13.90 -4.24
N ARG A 56 -16.92 -13.70 -5.07
CA ARG A 56 -18.30 -13.46 -4.60
C ARG A 56 -18.98 -14.70 -4.04
N ARG A 57 -18.66 -15.87 -4.57
CA ARG A 57 -19.35 -17.13 -4.26
C ARG A 57 -18.50 -18.10 -3.44
N ASN A 58 -17.20 -17.84 -3.31
CA ASN A 58 -16.25 -18.72 -2.64
C ASN A 58 -15.09 -17.90 -2.05
N VAL A 59 -13.84 -18.20 -2.41
CA VAL A 59 -12.63 -17.52 -1.93
C VAL A 59 -11.80 -17.04 -3.13
N GLY A 60 -11.17 -15.88 -2.96
CA GLY A 60 -10.15 -15.36 -3.88
C GLY A 60 -8.91 -14.94 -3.11
N ILE A 61 -7.75 -15.07 -3.76
CA ILE A 61 -6.46 -14.65 -3.25
C ILE A 61 -5.90 -13.64 -4.25
N PHE A 62 -5.40 -12.52 -3.73
CA PHE A 62 -4.84 -11.44 -4.54
C PHE A 62 -3.40 -11.16 -4.07
N ASP A 63 -2.49 -11.00 -5.03
CA ASP A 63 -1.19 -10.40 -4.75
C ASP A 63 -1.33 -8.87 -4.79
N VAL A 64 -1.33 -8.26 -3.60
CA VAL A 64 -1.36 -6.80 -3.42
C VAL A 64 -0.02 -6.24 -2.93
N SER A 65 1.07 -7.03 -3.00
CA SER A 65 2.40 -6.65 -2.48
C SER A 65 3.10 -5.53 -3.27
N HIS A 66 2.43 -4.95 -4.27
CA HIS A 66 2.89 -3.76 -5.00
C HIS A 66 2.43 -2.45 -4.34
N MET A 67 1.48 -2.51 -3.39
CA MET A 67 1.10 -1.35 -2.57
C MET A 67 2.27 -0.91 -1.70
N GLY A 68 2.25 0.34 -1.23
CA GLY A 68 3.28 0.83 -0.34
C GLY A 68 3.10 0.34 1.08
N ASP A 69 4.21 0.29 1.80
CA ASP A 69 4.29 -0.03 3.22
C ASP A 69 5.04 1.11 3.91
N VAL A 70 4.34 1.94 4.70
CA VAL A 70 4.97 3.08 5.40
C VAL A 70 4.68 2.99 6.89
N ILE A 71 5.72 3.24 7.70
CA ILE A 71 5.64 3.31 9.15
C ILE A 71 5.84 4.75 9.59
N ILE A 72 4.95 5.23 10.46
CA ILE A 72 5.11 6.47 11.21
C ILE A 72 5.32 6.07 12.67
N GLU A 73 6.47 6.43 13.26
CA GLU A 73 6.77 6.10 14.64
C GLU A 73 7.52 7.21 15.39
N GLY A 74 7.28 7.29 16.70
CA GLY A 74 8.00 8.18 17.62
C GLY A 74 7.07 9.05 18.48
N ASN A 75 7.66 9.77 19.43
CA ASN A 75 6.93 10.47 20.50
C ASN A 75 5.82 11.43 20.04
N ASP A 76 5.93 12.01 18.85
CA ASP A 76 4.95 12.94 18.28
C ASP A 76 4.07 12.30 17.18
N ALA A 77 4.12 10.98 16.99
CA ALA A 77 3.37 10.27 15.95
C ALA A 77 1.87 10.59 16.00
N ASN A 78 1.27 10.62 17.20
CA ASN A 78 -0.14 10.96 17.40
C ASN A 78 -0.51 12.34 16.87
N LYS A 79 0.33 13.35 17.14
CA LYS A 79 0.11 14.71 16.65
C LYS A 79 0.31 14.79 15.14
N PHE A 80 1.30 14.07 14.64
CA PHE A 80 1.65 14.06 13.22
C PHE A 80 0.55 13.45 12.36
N VAL A 81 0.01 12.27 12.73
CA VAL A 81 -1.08 11.64 11.98
C VAL A 81 -2.34 12.50 11.98
N ASP A 82 -2.69 13.11 13.12
CA ASP A 82 -3.85 14.02 13.21
C ASP A 82 -3.66 15.34 12.47
N TYR A 83 -2.42 15.73 12.18
CA TYR A 83 -2.12 16.91 11.39
C TYR A 83 -2.22 16.64 9.88
N ILE A 84 -1.77 15.46 9.45
CA ILE A 84 -1.73 15.07 8.04
C ILE A 84 -3.08 14.62 7.52
N PHE A 85 -3.83 13.87 8.34
CA PHE A 85 -5.08 13.26 7.91
C PHE A 85 -6.29 14.09 8.33
N PRO A 86 -7.33 14.16 7.48
CA PRO A 86 -8.59 14.79 7.84
C PRO A 86 -9.40 13.96 8.86
N THR A 87 -8.95 12.74 9.16
CA THR A 87 -9.55 11.83 10.12
C THR A 87 -8.75 11.87 11.42
N LYS A 88 -9.44 11.82 12.57
CA LYS A 88 -8.79 11.77 13.89
C LYS A 88 -8.19 10.38 14.14
N ILE A 89 -6.96 10.15 13.68
CA ILE A 89 -6.30 8.83 13.71
C ILE A 89 -5.87 8.45 15.12
N SER A 90 -5.50 9.42 15.96
CA SER A 90 -5.02 9.14 17.32
C SER A 90 -6.08 8.48 18.23
N ASP A 91 -7.37 8.64 17.91
CA ASP A 91 -8.51 8.08 18.63
C ASP A 91 -8.67 6.56 18.42
N LEU A 92 -7.98 5.97 17.43
CA LEU A 92 -8.00 4.53 17.22
C LEU A 92 -7.44 3.79 18.45
N ASN A 93 -8.02 2.62 18.74
CA ASN A 93 -7.41 1.67 19.67
C ASN A 93 -6.26 0.92 18.97
N ILE A 94 -5.33 0.38 19.75
CA ILE A 94 -4.27 -0.48 19.21
C ILE A 94 -4.91 -1.70 18.51
N GLY A 95 -4.45 -1.97 17.28
CA GLY A 95 -4.97 -3.03 16.42
C GLY A 95 -6.11 -2.60 15.50
N GLU A 96 -6.67 -1.39 15.68
CA GLU A 96 -7.69 -0.85 14.79
C GLU A 96 -7.08 -0.16 13.57
N CYS A 97 -7.90 -0.05 12.52
CA CYS A 97 -7.60 0.72 11.33
C CYS A 97 -8.78 1.55 10.87
N THR A 98 -8.48 2.61 10.12
CA THR A 98 -9.49 3.38 9.41
C THR A 98 -9.02 3.71 8.00
N TYR A 99 -9.99 3.92 7.11
CA TYR A 99 -9.77 4.58 5.83
C TYR A 99 -9.63 6.08 6.05
N THR A 100 -8.70 6.71 5.32
CA THR A 100 -8.50 8.15 5.32
C THR A 100 -7.87 8.59 4.00
N ALA A 101 -7.61 9.90 3.85
CA ALA A 101 -7.07 10.47 2.62
C ALA A 101 -5.92 11.44 2.91
N PHE A 102 -4.92 11.42 2.04
CA PHE A 102 -3.94 12.50 1.93
C PHE A 102 -4.54 13.64 1.11
N LEU A 103 -4.52 14.85 1.66
CA LEU A 103 -4.99 16.05 0.99
C LEU A 103 -3.83 17.03 0.78
N ASP A 104 -3.88 17.81 -0.30
CA ASP A 104 -3.01 18.97 -0.45
C ASP A 104 -3.51 20.16 0.38
N THR A 105 -2.79 21.29 0.33
CA THR A 105 -3.12 22.49 1.10
C THR A 105 -4.43 23.16 0.69
N ASP A 106 -4.96 22.85 -0.49
CA ASP A 106 -6.27 23.31 -0.96
C ASP A 106 -7.40 22.34 -0.57
N GLY A 107 -7.06 21.22 0.09
CA GLY A 107 -8.00 20.15 0.43
C GLY A 107 -8.30 19.20 -0.73
N LYS A 108 -7.51 19.20 -1.80
CA LYS A 108 -7.69 18.27 -2.92
C LYS A 108 -7.02 16.93 -2.60
N MET A 109 -7.66 15.85 -3.03
CA MET A 109 -7.18 14.49 -2.78
C MET A 109 -5.89 14.20 -3.54
N ILE A 110 -4.88 13.73 -2.80
CA ILE A 110 -3.61 13.23 -3.31
C ILE A 110 -3.67 11.71 -3.46
N ASP A 111 -4.08 11.02 -2.39
CA ASP A 111 -4.22 9.57 -2.32
C ASP A 111 -5.19 9.17 -1.20
N ASP A 112 -5.72 7.96 -1.25
CA ASP A 112 -6.38 7.31 -0.13
C ASP A 112 -5.47 6.25 0.51
N THR A 113 -5.75 5.94 1.78
CA THR A 113 -5.01 4.90 2.48
C THR A 113 -5.83 4.27 3.60
N ILE A 114 -5.45 3.05 3.98
CA ILE A 114 -5.82 2.46 5.26
C ILE A 114 -4.65 2.63 6.20
N ILE A 115 -4.90 3.20 7.38
CA ILE A 115 -3.92 3.35 8.45
C ILE A 115 -4.33 2.53 9.67
N TYR A 116 -3.37 1.79 10.22
CA TYR A 116 -3.48 0.95 11.40
C TYR A 116 -2.72 1.61 12.56
N LYS A 117 -3.28 1.56 13.76
CA LYS A 117 -2.54 1.86 15.00
C LYS A 117 -1.92 0.57 15.52
N LEU A 118 -0.60 0.46 15.43
CA LEU A 118 0.12 -0.74 15.89
C LEU A 118 0.50 -0.66 17.36
N TRP A 119 0.86 0.54 17.84
CA TRP A 119 1.19 0.85 19.24
C TRP A 119 0.82 2.31 19.55
N ASP A 120 1.01 2.76 20.79
CA ASP A 120 0.67 4.13 21.23
C ASP A 120 1.33 5.23 20.39
N ASP A 121 2.51 4.96 19.84
CA ASP A 121 3.34 5.89 19.08
C ASP A 121 3.80 5.29 17.74
N LYS A 122 3.08 4.27 17.22
CA LYS A 122 3.43 3.59 15.97
C LYS A 122 2.22 3.28 15.11
N TYR A 123 2.29 3.72 13.85
CA TYR A 123 1.26 3.54 12.83
C TYR A 123 1.83 2.87 11.60
N PHE A 124 0.98 2.12 10.91
CA PHE A 124 1.28 1.50 9.63
C PHE A 124 0.22 1.90 8.62
N LEU A 125 0.64 2.44 7.49
CA LEU A 125 -0.26 2.87 6.43
C LEU A 125 0.11 2.22 5.10
N ILE A 126 -0.91 2.03 4.27
CA ILE A 126 -0.83 1.30 2.99
C ILE A 126 -1.24 2.27 1.87
N PRO A 127 -0.33 3.08 1.32
CA PRO A 127 -0.65 3.96 0.19
C PRO A 127 -0.72 3.18 -1.14
N ASN A 128 -1.36 3.80 -2.14
CA ASN A 128 -1.39 3.21 -3.48
C ASN A 128 0.01 3.18 -4.10
N ALA A 129 0.28 2.13 -4.88
CA ALA A 129 1.58 1.88 -5.51
C ALA A 129 2.14 3.08 -6.28
N ALA A 130 1.26 3.83 -6.95
CA ALA A 130 1.62 4.98 -7.77
C ALA A 130 2.08 6.21 -6.97
N ASN A 131 1.68 6.32 -5.70
CA ASN A 131 1.80 7.54 -4.90
C ASN A 131 2.83 7.43 -3.78
N ILE A 132 3.48 6.26 -3.59
CA ILE A 132 4.44 6.01 -2.51
C ILE A 132 5.50 7.12 -2.45
N GLU A 133 6.19 7.40 -3.57
CA GLU A 133 7.25 8.40 -3.63
C GLU A 133 6.76 9.80 -3.27
N ARG A 134 5.54 10.15 -3.67
CA ARG A 134 4.92 11.44 -3.38
C ARG A 134 4.47 11.57 -1.93
N ILE A 135 4.16 10.47 -1.27
CA ILE A 135 3.67 10.45 0.12
C ILE A 135 4.83 10.54 1.11
N ILE A 136 5.99 9.96 0.78
CA ILE A 136 7.14 9.91 1.68
C ILE A 136 8.10 11.11 1.55
N ASN A 137 7.98 11.93 0.49
CA ASN A 137 8.85 13.07 0.19
C ASN A 137 8.06 14.39 0.11
#